data_AF-A0A554RLQ7-F1
#
_entry.id   AF-A0A554RLQ7-F1
#
_cell.length_a   1.000
_cell.length_b   1.000
_cell.length_c   1.000
_cell.angle_alpha   90.00
_cell.angle_beta   90.00
_cell.angle_gamma   90.00
#
_symmetry.space_group_name_H-M   'P 1'
#
loop_
_entity.id
_entity.type
_entity.pdbx_description
1 polymer ?
#
loop_
_entity_poly.entity_id
_entity_poly.type
_entity_poly.pdbx_seq_one_letter_code
_entity_poly.pdbx_strand_id
1 'polypeptide(L)'
;MKFGTPIRTLACTLPLTLLAGCSYLTALLFPDAPVGSPPAATTAAPPAVVSKDGLAPITAVQVERIREAVGGKPPSPAVGKVVGSASPTIESFLRTEGCITARNGAVLNPFAAPGRLFDGTGFQGGPMAEMQYHDKTACVTVQRIQNWKLVSPRLLRFDVVYVGDDGEERAIKRHELMRQPKGGWLFTR
;
A
#
# COMPACT_ATOMS: atom_id res chain seq x y z
N MET A 1 20.38 -16.80 -55.81
CA MET A 1 19.89 -18.18 -55.55
C MET A 1 19.18 -18.10 -54.19
N LYS A 2 17.82 -18.03 -54.13
CA LYS A 2 16.84 -19.16 -54.04
C LYS A 2 17.16 -20.08 -52.85
N PHE A 3 16.32 -20.47 -51.88
CA PHE A 3 14.91 -20.36 -51.43
C PHE A 3 14.96 -20.70 -49.90
N GLY A 4 14.04 -20.41 -48.99
CA GLY A 4 12.60 -20.65 -48.96
C GLY A 4 12.20 -21.11 -47.55
N THR A 5 11.12 -20.53 -47.02
CA THR A 5 10.42 -20.93 -45.79
C THR A 5 9.81 -22.34 -45.94
N PRO A 6 9.45 -23.00 -44.84
CA PRO A 6 8.19 -23.73 -44.85
C PRO A 6 7.24 -23.27 -43.72
N ILE A 7 6.10 -22.74 -44.18
CA ILE A 7 4.84 -22.65 -43.45
C ILE A 7 4.26 -24.07 -43.37
N ARG A 8 3.79 -24.50 -42.19
CA ARG A 8 2.96 -25.69 -42.03
C ARG A 8 1.56 -25.27 -41.60
N THR A 9 0.66 -25.23 -42.57
CA THR A 9 -0.79 -25.34 -42.39
C THR A 9 -1.18 -26.83 -42.38
N LEU A 10 -2.01 -27.23 -41.42
CA LEU A 10 -2.84 -28.43 -41.54
C LEU A 10 -4.22 -28.12 -40.94
N ALA A 11 -5.18 -28.00 -41.84
CA ALA A 11 -6.60 -27.98 -41.56
C ALA A 11 -7.07 -29.42 -41.26
N CYS A 12 -7.92 -29.59 -40.25
CA CYS A 12 -8.79 -30.76 -40.13
C CYS A 12 -10.10 -30.36 -39.45
N THR A 13 -11.13 -30.35 -40.29
CA THR A 13 -12.57 -30.55 -40.10
C THR A 13 -13.15 -30.90 -38.71
N LEU A 14 -14.28 -30.23 -38.40
CA LEU A 14 -15.24 -30.43 -37.31
C LEU A 14 -15.80 -31.87 -37.21
N PRO A 15 -16.34 -32.23 -36.03
CA PRO A 15 -17.80 -32.36 -35.95
C PRO A 15 -18.43 -31.69 -34.72
N LEU A 16 -19.61 -31.10 -34.95
CA LEU A 16 -20.61 -30.76 -33.94
C LEU A 16 -21.10 -32.05 -33.26
N THR A 17 -21.00 -32.14 -31.94
CA THR A 17 -21.86 -33.03 -31.12
C THR A 17 -22.33 -32.29 -29.87
N LEU A 18 -23.64 -32.04 -29.82
CA LEU A 18 -24.38 -31.73 -28.60
C LEU A 18 -24.34 -32.96 -27.69
N LEU A 19 -23.93 -32.78 -26.43
CA LEU A 19 -24.33 -33.57 -25.26
C LEU A 19 -24.34 -32.58 -24.08
N ALA A 20 -25.50 -32.01 -23.75
CA ALA A 20 -26.39 -32.52 -22.72
C ALA A 20 -25.67 -32.63 -21.36
N GLY A 21 -25.99 -31.69 -20.48
CA GLY A 21 -25.49 -31.65 -19.12
C GLY A 21 -25.79 -32.93 -18.34
N CYS A 22 -24.82 -33.34 -17.53
CA CYS A 22 -25.00 -34.24 -16.40
C CYS A 22 -23.70 -34.29 -15.58
N SER A 23 -23.42 -33.25 -14.79
CA SER A 23 -22.34 -33.28 -13.79
C SER A 23 -22.85 -33.57 -12.38
N TYR A 24 -24.08 -34.07 -12.24
CA TYR A 24 -24.68 -34.34 -10.93
C TYR A 24 -24.45 -35.76 -10.39
N LEU A 25 -23.66 -36.61 -11.05
CA LEU A 25 -23.54 -38.03 -10.69
C LEU A 25 -22.14 -38.50 -10.29
N THR A 26 -21.19 -37.59 -10.03
CA THR A 26 -19.84 -37.96 -9.55
C THR A 26 -19.71 -37.92 -8.02
N ALA A 27 -20.76 -37.56 -7.29
CA ALA A 27 -20.73 -37.38 -5.83
C ALA A 27 -20.96 -38.66 -4.99
N LEU A 28 -21.20 -39.82 -5.61
CA LEU A 28 -21.55 -41.06 -4.88
C LEU A 28 -20.43 -42.12 -4.82
N LEU A 29 -19.22 -41.82 -5.31
CA LEU A 29 -18.12 -42.81 -5.41
C LEU A 29 -16.87 -42.48 -4.58
N PHE A 30 -16.88 -41.41 -3.78
CA PHE A 30 -15.75 -41.04 -2.91
C PHE A 30 -16.24 -40.63 -1.52
N PRO A 31 -16.18 -41.51 -0.49
CA PRO A 31 -16.57 -41.13 0.86
C PRO A 31 -15.48 -40.40 1.67
N ASP A 32 -14.31 -40.07 1.09
CA ASP A 32 -13.18 -39.43 1.81
C ASP A 32 -12.70 -38.13 1.14
N ALA A 33 -13.61 -37.18 0.91
CA ALA A 33 -13.25 -35.79 0.65
C ALA A 33 -13.66 -34.94 1.86
N PRO A 34 -12.75 -34.17 2.48
CA PRO A 34 -13.14 -33.25 3.55
C PRO A 34 -14.12 -32.24 2.97
N VAL A 35 -15.33 -32.28 3.51
CA VAL A 35 -16.46 -31.42 3.21
C VAL A 35 -16.00 -29.98 3.17
N GLY A 36 -16.25 -29.34 2.02
CA GLY A 36 -15.95 -27.94 1.79
C GLY A 36 -16.44 -27.08 2.93
N SER A 37 -15.54 -26.25 3.46
CA SER A 37 -15.89 -25.23 4.43
C SER A 37 -17.01 -24.34 3.86
N PRO A 38 -18.05 -24.02 4.65
CA PRO A 38 -19.08 -23.09 4.20
C PRO A 38 -18.44 -21.73 3.85
N PRO A 39 -18.99 -20.98 2.88
CA PRO A 39 -18.53 -19.62 2.62
C PRO A 39 -18.63 -18.85 3.94
N ALA A 40 -17.49 -18.36 4.41
CA ALA A 40 -17.43 -17.52 5.59
C ALA A 40 -18.44 -16.39 5.41
N ALA A 41 -19.44 -16.36 6.29
CA ALA A 41 -20.35 -15.24 6.40
C ALA A 41 -19.50 -13.96 6.45
N THR A 42 -19.75 -13.03 5.53
CA THR A 42 -19.29 -11.64 5.63
C THR A 42 -19.93 -11.06 6.88
N THR A 43 -19.30 -11.33 8.02
CA THR A 43 -19.55 -10.62 9.26
C THR A 43 -19.14 -9.19 8.93
N ALA A 44 -20.12 -8.29 8.82
CA ALA A 44 -19.86 -6.87 8.63
C ALA A 44 -18.79 -6.46 9.65
N ALA A 45 -17.65 -5.99 9.14
CA ALA A 45 -16.56 -5.58 10.00
C ALA A 45 -17.10 -4.55 11.01
N PRO A 46 -16.79 -4.68 12.31
CA PRO A 46 -17.24 -3.71 13.30
C PRO A 46 -16.82 -2.30 12.85
N PRO A 47 -17.64 -1.26 13.14
CA PRO A 47 -17.38 0.10 12.67
C PRO A 47 -15.97 0.53 13.10
N ALA A 48 -15.24 1.13 12.17
CA ALA A 48 -13.90 1.64 12.40
C ALA A 48 -13.92 2.68 13.54
N VAL A 49 -13.39 2.32 14.71
CA VAL A 49 -13.33 3.25 15.85
C VAL A 49 -12.07 4.10 15.71
N VAL A 50 -12.26 5.40 15.50
CA VAL A 50 -11.18 6.40 15.53
C VAL A 50 -10.61 6.46 16.95
N SER A 51 -9.29 6.40 17.08
CA SER A 51 -8.60 6.46 18.37
C SER A 51 -8.81 7.81 19.06
N LYS A 52 -8.55 7.87 20.37
CA LYS A 52 -8.56 9.12 21.13
C LYS A 52 -7.62 10.19 20.54
N ASP A 53 -6.54 9.75 19.90
CA ASP A 53 -5.54 10.64 19.29
C ASP A 53 -5.96 11.13 17.90
N GLY A 54 -7.12 10.68 17.40
CA GLY A 54 -7.65 11.09 16.10
C GLY A 54 -7.07 10.30 14.93
N LEU A 55 -6.76 9.02 15.15
CA LEU A 55 -6.29 8.11 14.11
C LEU A 55 -7.38 7.10 13.73
N ALA A 56 -7.66 6.96 12.44
CA ALA A 56 -8.40 5.85 11.90
C ALA A 56 -7.67 4.52 12.16
N PRO A 57 -8.38 3.39 12.30
CA PRO A 57 -7.76 2.09 12.45
C PRO A 57 -7.12 1.65 11.13
N ILE A 58 -5.82 1.32 11.18
CA ILE A 58 -5.09 0.78 10.03
C ILE A 58 -5.33 -0.73 9.89
N THR A 59 -5.47 -1.19 8.65
CA THR A 59 -5.63 -2.63 8.34
C THR A 59 -4.29 -3.33 8.12
N ALA A 60 -4.25 -4.65 8.30
CA ALA A 60 -3.06 -5.45 7.99
C ALA A 60 -2.63 -5.33 6.51
N VAL A 61 -3.61 -5.25 5.60
CA VAL A 61 -3.35 -5.06 4.16
C VAL A 61 -2.63 -3.74 3.92
N GLN A 62 -3.07 -2.65 4.55
CA GLN A 62 -2.40 -1.35 4.42
C GLN A 62 -0.98 -1.36 5.00
N VAL A 63 -0.77 -2.05 6.11
CA VAL A 63 0.58 -2.23 6.69
C VAL A 63 1.50 -2.96 5.72
N GLU A 64 1.04 -4.04 5.08
CA GLU A 64 1.83 -4.75 4.07
C GLU A 64 2.09 -3.89 2.84
N ARG A 65 1.10 -3.13 2.35
CA ARG A 65 1.30 -2.18 1.24
C ARG A 65 2.39 -1.15 1.54
N ILE A 66 2.41 -0.62 2.77
CA ILE A 66 3.46 0.30 3.21
C ILE A 66 4.82 -0.40 3.18
N ARG A 67 4.92 -1.62 3.71
CA ARG A 67 6.16 -2.40 3.72
C ARG A 67 6.65 -2.69 2.29
N GLU A 68 5.77 -3.14 1.41
CA GLU A 68 6.06 -3.38 -0.01
C GLU A 68 6.57 -2.11 -0.70
N ALA A 69 5.91 -0.96 -0.46
CA ALA A 69 6.26 0.31 -1.08
C ALA A 69 7.61 0.85 -0.59
N VAL A 70 7.95 0.66 0.70
CA VAL A 70 9.25 1.02 1.28
C VAL A 70 10.36 0.07 0.82
N GLY A 71 10.06 -1.23 0.73
CA GLY A 71 10.99 -2.28 0.28
C GLY A 71 11.17 -2.38 -1.23
N GLY A 72 10.52 -1.51 -2.01
CA GLY A 72 10.61 -1.47 -3.46
C GLY A 72 12.03 -1.23 -3.98
N LYS A 73 12.26 -1.52 -5.27
CA LYS A 73 13.58 -1.39 -5.90
C LYS A 73 14.08 0.06 -5.83
N PRO A 74 15.20 0.34 -5.15
CA PRO A 74 15.74 1.70 -5.07
C PRO A 74 16.39 2.12 -6.40
N PRO A 75 16.49 3.43 -6.70
CA PRO A 75 17.13 3.92 -7.92
C PRO A 75 18.64 3.68 -7.97
N SER A 76 19.29 3.47 -6.82
CA SER A 76 20.71 3.13 -6.74
C SER A 76 21.02 2.35 -5.45
N PRO A 77 22.15 1.61 -5.39
CA PRO A 77 22.56 0.91 -4.18
C PRO A 77 22.78 1.84 -2.97
N ALA A 78 23.28 3.05 -3.20
CA ALA A 78 23.48 4.05 -2.15
C ALA A 78 22.14 4.49 -1.52
N VAL A 79 21.13 4.72 -2.35
CA VAL A 79 19.77 5.01 -1.87
C VAL A 79 19.20 3.80 -1.14
N GLY A 80 19.38 2.58 -1.67
CA GLY A 80 18.91 1.35 -1.02
C GLY A 80 19.45 1.17 0.40
N LYS A 81 20.75 1.41 0.62
CA LYS A 81 21.35 1.34 1.96
C LYS A 81 20.72 2.35 2.92
N VAL A 82 20.52 3.59 2.45
CA VAL A 82 19.92 4.66 3.26
C VAL A 82 18.46 4.36 3.58
N VAL A 83 17.67 3.99 2.57
CA VAL A 83 16.27 3.59 2.73
C VAL A 83 16.17 2.43 3.72
N GLY A 84 16.94 1.36 3.56
CA GLY A 84 16.92 0.22 4.48
C GLY A 84 17.20 0.61 5.95
N SER A 85 18.09 1.58 6.18
CA SER A 85 18.35 2.10 7.53
C SER A 85 17.24 3.01 8.08
N ALA A 86 16.45 3.64 7.20
CA ALA A 86 15.35 4.54 7.54
C ALA A 86 13.97 3.84 7.54
N SER A 87 13.86 2.64 6.95
CA SER A 87 12.60 1.92 6.73
C SER A 87 11.71 1.83 7.97
N PRO A 88 12.20 1.45 9.17
CA PRO A 88 11.34 1.36 10.35
C PRO A 88 10.67 2.69 10.71
N THR A 89 11.38 3.80 10.54
CA THR A 89 10.87 5.14 10.78
C THR A 89 9.88 5.56 9.69
N ILE A 90 10.21 5.31 8.41
CA ILE A 90 9.33 5.61 7.29
C ILE A 90 8.02 4.84 7.44
N GLU A 91 8.06 3.53 7.66
CA GLU A 91 6.87 2.72 7.83
C GLU A 91 5.98 3.22 8.97
N SER A 92 6.56 3.50 10.14
CA SER A 92 5.81 3.97 11.31
C SER A 92 5.16 5.34 11.06
N PHE A 93 5.88 6.24 10.38
CA PHE A 93 5.37 7.55 10.00
C PHE A 93 4.20 7.43 9.01
N LEU A 94 4.35 6.65 7.92
CA LEU A 94 3.31 6.51 6.90
C LEU A 94 2.04 5.83 7.44
N ARG A 95 2.19 4.86 8.36
CA ARG A 95 1.05 4.25 9.07
C ARG A 95 0.28 5.28 9.89
N THR A 96 0.97 6.25 10.47
CA THR A 96 0.36 7.29 11.29
C THR A 96 -0.25 8.38 10.42
N GLU A 97 0.51 8.90 9.46
CA GLU A 97 0.12 10.02 8.58
C GLU A 97 -1.11 9.68 7.72
N GLY A 98 -1.14 8.47 7.15
CA GLY A 98 -2.26 8.02 6.31
C GLY A 98 -3.58 7.88 7.07
N CYS A 99 -3.53 7.86 8.41
CA CYS A 99 -4.68 7.61 9.28
C CYS A 99 -5.14 8.85 10.06
N ILE A 100 -4.57 10.03 9.86
CA ILE A 100 -4.95 11.24 10.63
C ILE A 100 -6.34 11.72 10.18
N THR A 101 -7.33 11.61 11.06
CA THR A 101 -8.73 12.02 10.81
C THR A 101 -9.08 13.35 11.48
N ALA A 102 -8.55 13.62 12.68
CA ALA A 102 -8.90 14.78 13.49
C ALA A 102 -8.08 16.04 13.17
N ARG A 103 -7.35 16.07 12.06
CA ARG A 103 -6.38 17.13 11.73
C ARG A 103 -5.40 17.40 12.89
N ASN A 104 -5.06 16.34 13.63
CA ASN A 104 -4.09 16.36 14.71
C ASN A 104 -2.75 15.85 14.18
N GLY A 105 -1.91 16.77 13.71
CA GLY A 105 -0.56 16.44 13.23
C GLY A 105 0.41 16.12 14.36
N ALA A 106 0.12 16.49 15.60
CA ALA A 106 1.03 16.30 16.72
C ALA A 106 1.34 14.83 17.02
N VAL A 107 0.49 13.90 16.56
CA VAL A 107 0.75 12.45 16.57
C VAL A 107 2.00 12.05 15.77
N LEU A 108 2.46 12.90 14.85
CA LEU A 108 3.68 12.71 14.07
C LEU A 108 4.94 13.27 14.76
N ASN A 109 4.81 14.05 15.83
CA ASN A 109 5.94 14.66 16.54
C ASN A 109 6.99 13.66 17.07
N PRO A 110 6.65 12.41 17.46
CA PRO A 110 7.67 11.40 17.80
C PRO A 110 8.65 11.09 16.65
N PHE A 111 8.26 11.36 15.41
CA PHE A 111 9.09 11.16 14.22
C PHE A 111 9.76 12.45 13.75
N ALA A 112 9.47 13.60 14.36
CA ALA A 112 9.98 14.90 13.93
C ALA A 112 11.44 15.10 14.34
N ALA A 113 12.25 15.67 13.45
CA ALA A 113 13.61 16.06 13.76
C ALA A 113 13.62 17.19 14.81
N PRO A 114 14.70 17.36 15.59
CA PRO A 114 14.81 18.46 16.55
C PRO A 114 14.51 19.81 15.93
N GLY A 115 13.68 20.62 16.60
CA GLY A 115 13.25 21.93 16.10
C GLY A 115 12.15 21.87 15.04
N ARG A 116 11.58 20.69 14.75
CA ARG A 116 10.42 20.52 13.88
C ARG A 116 9.25 20.02 14.70
N LEU A 117 8.06 20.55 14.41
CA LEU A 117 6.80 20.15 15.00
C LEU A 117 5.73 20.16 13.92
N PHE A 118 4.76 19.26 14.08
CA PHE A 118 3.54 19.19 13.31
C PHE A 118 2.40 19.77 14.15
N ASP A 119 1.52 20.55 13.52
CA ASP A 119 0.44 21.25 14.21
C ASP A 119 -0.55 20.27 14.85
N GLY A 120 -0.83 20.44 16.14
CA GLY A 120 -1.83 19.60 16.85
C GLY A 120 -3.27 19.96 16.53
N THR A 121 -3.51 21.13 15.96
CA THR A 121 -4.86 21.65 15.66
C THR A 121 -4.90 22.13 14.22
N GLY A 122 -5.77 21.54 13.40
CA GLY A 122 -6.00 22.02 12.02
C GLY A 122 -4.91 21.61 11.03
N PHE A 123 -4.13 20.57 11.34
CA PHE A 123 -3.11 20.02 10.44
C PHE A 123 -3.67 19.73 9.04
N GLN A 124 -3.08 20.39 8.04
CA GLN A 124 -3.38 20.20 6.62
C GLN A 124 -2.30 19.37 5.89
N GLY A 125 -1.23 18.99 6.60
CA GLY A 125 -0.10 18.30 5.99
C GLY A 125 -0.40 16.87 5.57
N GLY A 126 -1.39 16.21 6.20
CA GLY A 126 -1.75 14.82 5.91
C GLY A 126 -2.47 14.64 4.57
N PRO A 127 -2.42 13.43 3.97
CA PRO A 127 -3.01 13.13 2.67
C PRO A 127 -4.53 13.22 2.65
N MET A 128 -5.19 12.82 3.73
CA MET A 128 -6.65 12.82 3.85
C MET A 128 -7.27 14.23 3.75
N ALA A 129 -6.51 15.26 4.12
CA ALA A 129 -6.95 16.66 4.06
C ALA A 129 -7.12 17.19 2.62
N GLU A 130 -6.47 16.55 1.63
CA GLU A 130 -6.55 16.93 0.21
C GLU A 130 -7.60 16.12 -0.57
N MET A 131 -8.23 15.13 0.07
CA MET A 131 -9.26 14.28 -0.52
C MET A 131 -10.63 14.76 -0.05
N GLN A 132 -11.57 15.03 -0.93
CA GLN A 132 -12.89 15.54 -0.59
C GLN A 132 -13.89 14.44 -0.24
N TYR A 133 -13.85 13.32 -0.97
CA TYR A 133 -14.87 12.28 -0.96
C TYR A 133 -14.47 11.02 -0.19
N HIS A 134 -13.17 10.80 0.05
CA HIS A 134 -12.69 9.69 0.86
C HIS A 134 -13.25 9.74 2.28
N ASP A 135 -13.66 8.57 2.79
CA ASP A 135 -14.15 8.36 4.15
C ASP A 135 -13.14 8.86 5.19
N LYS A 136 -13.52 9.89 5.95
CA LYS A 136 -12.68 10.50 6.99
C LYS A 136 -12.55 9.67 8.25
N THR A 137 -13.11 8.48 8.28
CA THR A 137 -12.97 7.49 9.36
C THR A 137 -12.06 6.32 8.99
N ALA A 138 -11.66 6.23 7.72
CA ALA A 138 -10.74 5.22 7.20
C ALA A 138 -9.36 5.83 6.92
N CYS A 139 -8.30 5.02 6.91
CA CYS A 139 -6.98 5.48 6.48
C CYS A 139 -6.89 5.51 4.95
N VAL A 140 -6.16 6.47 4.39
CA VAL A 140 -5.76 6.41 2.98
C VAL A 140 -4.71 5.32 2.75
N THR A 141 -4.65 4.79 1.53
CA THR A 141 -3.72 3.72 1.18
C THR A 141 -2.47 4.27 0.49
N VAL A 142 -1.28 3.81 0.91
CA VAL A 142 -0.03 4.08 0.17
C VAL A 142 -0.01 3.25 -1.11
N GLN A 143 -0.09 3.92 -2.26
CA GLN A 143 -0.02 3.26 -3.56
C GLN A 143 1.43 2.98 -3.96
N ARG A 144 2.33 3.95 -3.76
CA ARG A 144 3.77 3.81 -4.05
C ARG A 144 4.58 4.93 -3.40
N ILE A 145 5.89 4.69 -3.28
CA ILE A 145 6.89 5.72 -2.97
C ILE A 145 7.75 5.94 -4.21
N GLN A 146 7.97 7.20 -4.57
CA GLN A 146 8.66 7.60 -5.79
C GLN A 146 9.62 8.76 -5.52
N ASN A 147 10.40 9.13 -6.53
CA ASN A 147 11.30 10.28 -6.49
C ASN A 147 12.32 10.24 -5.35
N TRP A 148 12.80 9.05 -5.00
CA TRP A 148 13.88 8.87 -4.02
C TRP A 148 15.12 9.68 -4.42
N LYS A 149 15.55 10.56 -3.53
CA LYS A 149 16.70 11.44 -3.74
C LYS A 149 17.53 11.53 -2.47
N LEU A 150 18.78 11.06 -2.57
CA LEU A 150 19.79 11.31 -1.55
C LEU A 150 20.40 12.69 -1.79
N VAL A 151 19.94 13.71 -1.04
CA VAL A 151 20.41 15.09 -1.19
C VAL A 151 21.80 15.25 -0.58
N SER A 152 22.05 14.54 0.52
CA SER A 152 23.37 14.38 1.14
C SER A 152 23.40 13.03 1.86
N PRO A 153 24.56 12.55 2.34
CA PRO A 153 24.63 11.32 3.13
C PRO A 153 23.75 11.29 4.38
N ARG A 154 23.24 12.45 4.83
CA ARG A 154 22.35 12.58 5.99
C ARG A 154 20.96 13.10 5.65
N LEU A 155 20.63 13.30 4.37
CA LEU A 155 19.35 13.91 3.97
C LEU A 155 18.74 13.14 2.80
N LEU A 156 17.60 12.51 3.07
CA LEU A 156 16.83 11.71 2.11
C LEU A 156 15.51 12.42 1.81
N ARG A 157 15.13 12.47 0.54
CA ARG A 157 13.83 12.99 0.09
C ARG A 157 13.11 11.96 -0.77
N PHE A 158 11.79 11.96 -0.70
CA PHE A 158 10.94 11.14 -1.55
C PHE A 158 9.52 11.69 -1.55
N ASP A 159 8.71 11.23 -2.49
CA ASP A 159 7.28 11.53 -2.55
C ASP A 159 6.48 10.24 -2.32
N VAL A 160 5.44 10.30 -1.51
CA VAL A 160 4.49 9.21 -1.26
C VAL A 160 3.20 9.53 -1.99
N VAL A 161 2.70 8.56 -2.74
CA VAL A 161 1.42 8.64 -3.42
C VAL A 161 0.39 7.90 -2.57
N TYR A 162 -0.59 8.64 -2.09
CA TYR A 162 -1.73 8.12 -1.36
C TYR A 162 -2.96 8.08 -2.27
N VAL A 163 -3.81 7.08 -2.06
CA VAL A 163 -5.11 6.95 -2.74
C VAL A 163 -6.22 6.72 -1.72
N GLY A 164 -7.41 7.24 -2.01
CA GLY A 164 -8.63 6.89 -1.28
C GLY A 164 -9.03 5.43 -1.50
N ASP A 165 -10.06 4.97 -0.78
CA ASP A 165 -10.50 3.56 -0.82
C ASP A 165 -11.03 3.13 -2.20
N ASP A 166 -11.65 4.06 -2.92
CA ASP A 166 -12.14 3.89 -4.29
C ASP A 166 -11.04 4.06 -5.36
N GLY A 167 -9.87 4.57 -4.96
CA GLY A 167 -8.77 4.89 -5.86
C GLY A 167 -8.98 6.11 -6.76
N GLU A 168 -10.12 6.82 -6.64
CA GLU A 168 -10.45 7.97 -7.49
C GLU A 168 -9.71 9.23 -7.03
N GLU A 169 -9.59 9.39 -5.72
CA GLU A 169 -8.87 10.51 -5.12
C GLU A 169 -7.42 10.15 -4.81
N ARG A 170 -6.53 11.11 -5.08
CA ARG A 170 -5.08 10.95 -4.90
C ARG A 170 -4.47 12.18 -4.24
N ALA A 171 -3.60 11.95 -3.26
CA ALA A 171 -2.74 12.96 -2.67
C ALA A 171 -1.26 12.58 -2.85
N ILE A 172 -0.39 13.57 -3.03
CA ILE A 172 1.06 13.34 -3.12
C ILE A 172 1.72 14.14 -2.01
N LYS A 173 2.40 13.45 -1.09
CA LYS A 173 3.12 14.09 0.00
C LYS A 173 4.61 13.94 -0.19
N ARG A 174 5.30 15.07 -0.05
CA ARG A 174 6.75 15.14 -0.17
C ARG A 174 7.36 15.12 1.22
N HIS A 175 8.21 14.14 1.46
CA HIS A 175 8.90 13.97 2.72
C HIS A 175 10.38 14.23 2.61
N GLU A 176 10.93 14.62 3.75
CA GLU A 176 12.36 14.75 3.93
C GLU A 176 12.76 14.17 5.29
N LEU A 177 13.78 13.32 5.31
CA LEU A 177 14.32 12.73 6.51
C LEU A 177 15.78 13.13 6.69
N MET A 178 16.12 13.50 7.91
CA MET A 178 17.47 13.83 8.32
C MET A 178 18.03 12.80 9.29
N ARG A 179 19.22 12.29 8.99
CA ARG A 179 19.98 11.41 9.87
C ARG A 179 20.51 12.19 11.06
N GLN A 180 20.11 11.77 12.24
CA GLN A 180 20.51 12.35 13.51
C GLN A 180 21.96 11.96 13.86
N PRO A 181 22.67 12.75 14.67
CA PRO A 181 24.03 12.42 15.13
C PRO A 181 24.12 11.04 15.80
N LYS A 182 23.06 10.62 16.51
CA LYS A 182 22.95 9.32 17.19
C LYS A 182 22.54 8.15 16.27
N GLY A 183 22.35 8.39 14.97
CA GLY A 183 22.16 7.35 13.95
C GLY A 183 20.73 7.09 13.49
N GLY A 184 19.71 7.58 14.21
CA GLY A 184 18.30 7.49 13.80
C GLY A 184 17.94 8.45 12.66
N TRP A 185 16.84 8.18 11.97
CA TRP A 185 16.25 9.08 10.97
C TRP A 185 15.01 9.74 11.52
N LEU A 186 14.84 11.03 11.26
CA LEU A 186 13.66 11.78 11.68
C LEU A 186 13.21 12.70 10.55
N PHE A 187 11.91 12.95 10.46
CA PHE A 187 11.28 13.76 9.43
C PHE A 187 11.53 15.24 9.71
N THR A 188 12.01 15.94 8.68
CA THR A 188 12.05 17.40 8.65
C THR A 188 10.85 17.97 7.90
N ARG A 189 10.16 17.17 7.09
CA ARG A 189 8.98 17.56 6.33
C ARG A 189 8.04 16.37 6.14
#